data_AF-A0A945Z8Z0-F1
#
_entry.id   AF-A0A945Z8Z0-F1
#
_cell.length_a   1.000
_cell.length_b   1.000
_cell.length_c   1.000
_cell.angle_alpha   90.00
_cell.angle_beta   90.00
_cell.angle_gamma   90.00
#
_symmetry.space_group_name_H-M   'P 1'
#
loop_
_entity.id
_entity.type
_entity.pdbx_description
1 polymer ?
#
loop_
_entity_poly.entity_id
_entity_poly.type
_entity_poly.pdbx_seq_one_letter_code
_entity_poly.pdbx_strand_id
1 'polypeptide(L)'
;MGVAPQSKSVNYSEILLIMLGIAAGIVFLLKVGLETNVGMLNYLLFSIFPYLAIAIFLLGSIYRYRAKGFQVSSLSSEFLERKQLFWGSQPFHWGLLVLFFGHLIAFLFPSAVLAWNGEPVRLIILEVTAFIFGLSALLGLVLLIRRRMRSSMVLVVTNKMDMLVYTTLIVQIVSGLGVAYFERWGSSWFAGVLTPYLRSLFALSPDITAVSAMPWMIQIHIFSAFFIIAIIPFTRFMHFLVAPIDYLWRGYQLVLWNWSRTSIRTSNAHFFGKKPKNS
;
A
#
# COMPACT_ATOMS: atom_id res chain seq x y z
N MET A 1 41.15 13.49 -23.19
CA MET A 1 39.87 13.67 -22.46
C MET A 1 38.87 12.70 -23.04
N GLY A 2 38.59 11.58 -22.34
CA GLY A 2 37.58 10.62 -22.78
C GLY A 2 36.19 11.15 -22.44
N VAL A 3 35.36 11.36 -23.46
CA VAL A 3 33.94 11.66 -23.28
C VAL A 3 33.31 10.41 -22.65
N ALA A 4 32.88 10.53 -21.39
CA ALA A 4 32.13 9.46 -20.75
C ALA A 4 30.89 9.13 -21.61
N PRO A 5 30.60 7.84 -21.88
CA PRO A 5 29.45 7.47 -22.69
C PRO A 5 28.19 8.04 -22.03
N GLN A 6 27.45 8.88 -22.77
CA GLN A 6 26.16 9.38 -22.32
C GLN A 6 25.23 8.18 -22.14
N SER A 7 25.03 7.73 -20.90
CA SER A 7 24.03 6.71 -20.60
C SER A 7 22.68 7.25 -21.04
N LYS A 8 22.00 6.58 -21.97
CA LYS A 8 20.63 6.94 -22.37
C LYS A 8 19.79 7.15 -21.09
N SER A 9 19.29 8.37 -20.90
CA SER A 9 18.42 8.67 -19.77
C SER A 9 17.15 7.82 -19.89
N VAL A 10 16.83 7.08 -18.83
CA VAL A 10 15.65 6.22 -18.80
C VAL A 10 14.41 7.10 -18.83
N ASN A 11 13.53 6.90 -19.82
CA ASN A 11 12.28 7.65 -19.92
C ASN A 11 11.18 7.00 -19.07
N TYR A 12 11.06 7.42 -17.82
CA TYR A 12 10.05 6.86 -16.90
C TYR A 12 8.61 7.18 -17.30
N SER A 13 8.37 8.25 -18.05
CA SER A 13 7.02 8.58 -18.54
C SER A 13 6.53 7.54 -19.54
N GLU A 14 7.40 7.13 -20.47
CA GLU A 14 7.14 6.06 -21.44
C GLU A 14 6.97 4.71 -20.75
N ILE A 15 7.81 4.39 -19.76
CA ILE A 15 7.66 3.16 -18.96
C ILE A 15 6.31 3.12 -18.26
N LEU A 16 5.87 4.23 -17.64
CA LEU A 16 4.56 4.28 -17.00
C LEU A 16 3.43 4.08 -18.02
N LEU A 17 3.50 4.72 -19.19
CA LEU A 17 2.50 4.57 -20.24
C LEU A 17 2.42 3.12 -20.76
N ILE A 18 3.57 2.48 -20.97
CA ILE A 18 3.63 1.06 -21.34
C ILE A 18 3.01 0.18 -20.25
N MET A 19 3.36 0.41 -18.98
CA MET A 19 2.78 -0.36 -17.86
C MET A 19 1.28 -0.15 -17.73
N LEU A 20 0.77 1.07 -17.96
CA LEU A 20 -0.66 1.36 -18.00
C LEU A 20 -1.36 0.66 -19.17
N GLY A 21 -0.74 0.66 -20.36
CA GLY A 21 -1.27 -0.06 -21.52
C GLY A 21 -1.33 -1.58 -21.28
N ILE A 22 -0.28 -2.16 -20.71
CA ILE A 22 -0.25 -3.57 -20.31
C ILE A 22 -1.32 -3.85 -19.26
N ALA A 23 -1.43 -3.02 -18.22
CA ALA A 23 -2.44 -3.20 -17.18
C ALA A 23 -3.87 -3.11 -17.73
N ALA A 24 -4.14 -2.17 -18.66
CA ALA A 24 -5.42 -2.07 -19.34
C ALA A 24 -5.72 -3.31 -20.20
N GLY A 25 -4.71 -3.83 -20.91
CA GLY A 25 -4.82 -5.09 -21.66
C GLY A 25 -5.13 -6.29 -20.75
N ILE A 26 -4.44 -6.41 -19.61
CA ILE A 26 -4.70 -7.44 -18.60
C ILE A 26 -6.13 -7.31 -18.06
N VAL A 27 -6.55 -6.11 -17.67
CA VAL A 27 -7.91 -5.84 -17.18
C VAL A 27 -8.96 -6.20 -18.22
N PHE A 28 -8.72 -5.87 -19.50
CA PHE A 28 -9.61 -6.25 -20.60
C PHE A 28 -9.70 -7.76 -20.78
N LEU A 29 -8.57 -8.47 -20.81
CA LEU A 29 -8.54 -9.93 -20.92
C LEU A 29 -9.23 -10.61 -19.73
N LEU A 30 -8.96 -10.12 -18.51
CA LEU A 30 -9.61 -10.60 -17.30
C LEU A 30 -11.12 -10.35 -17.36
N LYS A 31 -11.57 -9.15 -17.75
CA LYS A 31 -13.00 -8.87 -17.93
C LYS A 31 -13.66 -9.90 -18.85
N VAL A 32 -13.10 -10.15 -20.03
CA VAL A 32 -13.65 -11.13 -20.99
C VAL A 32 -13.68 -12.54 -20.39
N GLY A 33 -12.61 -12.97 -19.72
CA GLY A 33 -12.53 -14.29 -19.10
C GLY A 33 -13.47 -14.46 -17.88
N LEU A 34 -13.67 -13.39 -17.11
CA LEU A 34 -14.55 -13.36 -15.94
C LEU A 34 -16.04 -13.33 -16.34
N GLU A 35 -16.39 -12.56 -17.36
CA GLU A 35 -17.76 -12.49 -17.91
C GLU A 35 -18.20 -13.81 -18.55
N THR A 36 -17.26 -14.59 -19.07
CA THR A 36 -17.51 -15.95 -19.61
C THR A 36 -17.55 -17.02 -18.51
N ASN A 37 -17.37 -16.63 -17.24
CA ASN A 37 -17.40 -17.47 -16.04
C ASN A 37 -16.61 -18.78 -16.19
N VAL A 38 -15.39 -18.67 -16.74
CA VAL A 38 -14.51 -19.83 -16.90
C VAL A 38 -14.11 -20.32 -15.51
N GLY A 39 -14.67 -21.45 -15.07
CA GLY A 39 -14.49 -21.98 -13.71
C GLY A 39 -13.03 -22.11 -13.29
N MET A 40 -12.15 -22.50 -14.22
CA MET A 40 -10.69 -22.56 -13.98
C MET A 40 -10.11 -21.17 -13.66
N LEU A 41 -10.47 -20.13 -14.41
CA LEU A 41 -9.96 -18.77 -14.18
C LEU A 41 -10.39 -18.26 -12.80
N ASN A 42 -11.66 -18.42 -12.45
CA ASN A 42 -12.19 -18.03 -11.13
C ASN A 42 -11.48 -18.77 -10.00
N TYR A 43 -11.24 -20.07 -10.16
CA TYR A 43 -10.50 -20.86 -9.17
C TYR A 43 -9.05 -20.38 -9.02
N LEU A 44 -8.34 -20.13 -10.12
CA LEU A 44 -6.98 -19.61 -10.07
C LEU A 44 -6.90 -18.24 -9.37
N LEU A 45 -7.81 -17.31 -9.68
CA LEU A 45 -7.77 -15.94 -9.18
C LEU A 45 -8.27 -15.79 -7.73
N PHE A 46 -9.28 -16.56 -7.32
CA PHE A 46 -9.96 -16.37 -6.03
C PHE A 46 -9.74 -17.51 -5.04
N SER A 47 -9.21 -18.65 -5.47
CA SER A 47 -8.78 -19.71 -4.54
C SER A 47 -7.26 -19.73 -4.42
N ILE A 48 -6.53 -19.92 -5.53
CA ILE A 48 -5.07 -20.16 -5.48
C ILE A 48 -4.26 -18.87 -5.27
N PHE A 49 -4.53 -17.83 -6.06
CA PHE A 49 -3.75 -16.61 -6.06
C PHE A 49 -3.68 -15.89 -4.70
N PRO A 50 -4.75 -15.83 -3.88
CA PRO A 50 -4.68 -15.29 -2.52
C PRO A 50 -3.61 -15.95 -1.65
N TYR A 51 -3.51 -17.29 -1.66
CA TYR A 51 -2.50 -18.01 -0.90
C TYR A 51 -1.09 -17.73 -1.41
N LEU A 52 -0.92 -17.67 -2.73
CA LEU A 52 0.37 -17.32 -3.34
C LEU A 52 0.79 -15.90 -2.95
N ALA A 53 -0.13 -14.94 -3.00
CA ALA A 53 0.11 -13.56 -2.61
C ALA A 53 0.56 -13.44 -1.15
N ILE A 54 -0.14 -14.14 -0.23
CA ILE A 54 0.20 -14.16 1.19
C ILE A 54 1.56 -14.84 1.42
N ALA A 55 1.83 -15.97 0.75
CA ALA A 55 3.10 -16.67 0.87
C ALA A 55 4.29 -15.81 0.39
N ILE A 56 4.15 -15.16 -0.77
CA ILE A 56 5.14 -14.22 -1.30
C ILE A 56 5.35 -13.06 -0.34
N PHE A 57 4.26 -12.47 0.16
CA PHE A 57 4.30 -11.38 1.13
C PHE A 57 5.09 -11.79 2.37
N LEU A 58 4.71 -12.88 3.04
CA LEU A 58 5.35 -13.30 4.29
C LEU A 58 6.83 -13.65 4.08
N LEU A 59 7.13 -14.54 3.14
CA LEU A 59 8.50 -15.01 2.89
C LEU A 59 9.40 -13.88 2.38
N GLY A 60 8.91 -13.10 1.42
CA GLY A 60 9.62 -11.97 0.85
C GLY A 60 9.89 -10.88 1.88
N SER A 61 8.91 -10.56 2.73
CA SER A 61 9.05 -9.52 3.77
C SER A 61 10.03 -9.96 4.85
N ILE A 62 9.96 -11.21 5.31
CA ILE A 62 10.92 -11.76 6.29
C ILE A 62 12.34 -11.74 5.71
N TYR A 63 12.51 -12.22 4.48
CA TYR A 63 13.81 -12.22 3.82
C TYR A 63 14.37 -10.81 3.67
N ARG A 64 13.58 -9.87 3.13
CA ARG A 64 14.03 -8.49 2.93
C ARG A 64 14.36 -7.81 4.25
N TYR A 65 13.56 -8.01 5.29
CA TYR A 65 13.82 -7.42 6.61
C TYR A 65 15.11 -7.96 7.23
N ARG A 66 15.36 -9.28 7.16
CA ARG A 66 16.55 -9.90 7.76
C ARG A 66 17.81 -9.71 6.94
N ALA A 67 17.75 -9.92 5.63
CA ALA A 67 18.92 -9.91 4.75
C ALA A 67 19.25 -8.51 4.18
N LYS A 68 18.24 -7.63 4.08
CA LYS A 68 18.35 -6.31 3.43
C LYS A 68 17.65 -5.22 4.25
N GLY A 69 17.74 -5.29 5.58
CA GLY A 69 17.05 -4.37 6.50
C GLY A 69 17.25 -2.88 6.19
N PHE A 70 18.45 -2.45 5.76
CA PHE A 70 18.72 -1.07 5.35
C PHE A 70 17.90 -0.58 4.14
N GLN A 71 17.37 -1.49 3.33
CA GLN A 71 16.49 -1.17 2.19
C GLN A 71 15.01 -1.12 2.57
N VAL A 72 14.67 -1.34 3.85
CA VAL A 72 13.32 -1.18 4.39
C VAL A 72 13.16 0.27 4.84
N SER A 73 12.67 1.12 3.92
CA SER A 73 12.48 2.55 4.15
C SER A 73 11.33 3.07 3.29
N SER A 74 10.77 4.22 3.66
CA SER A 74 9.76 4.93 2.86
C SER A 74 10.31 5.45 1.54
N LEU A 75 11.64 5.51 1.36
CA LEU A 75 12.31 6.10 0.20
C LEU A 75 11.76 7.50 -0.09
N SER A 76 11.78 8.36 0.94
CA SER A 76 11.26 9.73 0.82
C SER A 76 12.07 10.53 -0.19
N SER A 77 11.37 11.25 -1.06
CA SER A 77 11.96 12.24 -1.98
C SER A 77 11.61 13.67 -1.59
N GLU A 78 11.20 13.89 -0.33
CA GLU A 78 10.81 15.21 0.18
C GLU A 78 11.95 16.22 0.12
N PHE A 79 13.16 15.80 0.49
CA PHE A 79 14.34 16.66 0.45
C PHE A 79 14.63 17.22 -0.96
N LEU A 80 14.34 16.43 -2.00
CA LEU A 80 14.58 16.82 -3.39
C LEU A 80 13.49 17.77 -3.92
N GLU A 81 12.24 17.58 -3.50
CA GLU A 81 11.14 18.46 -3.87
C GLU A 81 10.02 18.34 -2.82
N ARG A 82 9.80 19.41 -2.05
CA ARG A 82 8.84 19.42 -0.95
C ARG A 82 7.51 20.10 -1.29
N LYS A 83 7.54 21.14 -2.11
CA LYS A 83 6.39 22.05 -2.31
C LYS A 83 5.19 21.33 -2.92
N GLN A 84 5.42 20.50 -3.94
CA GLN A 84 4.35 19.71 -4.57
C GLN A 84 4.06 18.41 -3.81
N LEU A 85 5.03 17.89 -3.06
CA LEU A 85 4.87 16.63 -2.31
C LEU A 85 3.72 16.71 -1.31
N PHE A 86 3.60 17.80 -0.56
CA PHE A 86 2.56 17.95 0.47
C PHE A 86 1.14 17.75 -0.12
N TRP A 87 0.85 18.44 -1.22
CA TRP A 87 -0.46 18.42 -1.87
C TRP A 87 -0.80 17.09 -2.53
N GLY A 88 0.18 16.27 -2.90
CA GLY A 88 -0.07 14.90 -3.36
C GLY A 88 -0.12 13.89 -2.21
N SER A 89 0.82 13.99 -1.28
CA SER A 89 1.03 13.00 -0.23
C SER A 89 -0.09 13.01 0.81
N GLN A 90 -0.54 14.18 1.26
CA GLN A 90 -1.57 14.27 2.30
C GLN A 90 -2.92 13.69 1.86
N PRO A 91 -3.54 14.13 0.75
CA PRO A 91 -4.80 13.53 0.32
C PRO A 91 -4.66 12.05 -0.04
N PHE A 92 -3.52 11.64 -0.62
CA PHE A 92 -3.24 10.23 -0.90
C PHE A 92 -3.26 9.37 0.37
N HIS A 93 -2.48 9.74 1.39
CA HIS A 93 -2.36 8.91 2.60
C HIS A 93 -3.61 8.96 3.46
N TRP A 94 -4.27 10.11 3.61
CA TRP A 94 -5.54 10.18 4.34
C TRP A 94 -6.63 9.36 3.65
N GLY A 95 -6.73 9.46 2.32
CA GLY A 95 -7.63 8.61 1.53
C GLY A 95 -7.32 7.13 1.73
N LEU A 96 -6.06 6.73 1.60
CA LEU A 96 -5.62 5.36 1.77
C LEU A 96 -5.89 4.81 3.19
N LEU A 97 -5.57 5.58 4.24
CA LEU A 97 -5.73 5.15 5.63
C LEU A 97 -7.21 4.96 5.98
N VAL A 98 -8.08 5.92 5.64
CA VAL A 98 -9.52 5.81 5.90
C VAL A 98 -10.11 4.61 5.17
N LEU A 99 -9.76 4.40 3.89
CA LEU A 99 -10.22 3.26 3.13
C LEU A 99 -9.69 1.93 3.70
N PHE A 100 -8.39 1.85 4.00
CA PHE A 100 -7.77 0.65 4.57
C PHE A 100 -8.44 0.25 5.88
N PHE A 101 -8.59 1.18 6.84
CA PHE A 101 -9.24 0.89 8.11
C PHE A 101 -10.74 0.64 7.95
N GLY A 102 -11.42 1.30 7.01
CA GLY A 102 -12.81 1.01 6.68
C GLY A 102 -13.01 -0.44 6.22
N HIS A 103 -12.17 -0.92 5.29
CA HIS A 103 -12.19 -2.32 4.84
C HIS A 103 -11.86 -3.28 5.99
N LEU A 104 -10.85 -2.94 6.81
CA LEU A 104 -10.45 -3.75 7.95
C LEU A 104 -11.57 -3.87 9.00
N ILE A 105 -12.26 -2.77 9.32
CA ILE A 105 -13.39 -2.75 10.25
C ILE A 105 -14.54 -3.60 9.70
N ALA A 106 -14.85 -3.47 8.41
CA ALA A 106 -15.91 -4.27 7.78
C ALA A 106 -15.61 -5.77 7.79
N PHE A 107 -14.33 -6.16 7.64
CA PHE A 107 -13.90 -7.55 7.71
C PHE A 107 -13.89 -8.10 9.15
N LEU A 108 -13.37 -7.32 10.12
CA LEU A 108 -13.23 -7.75 11.51
C LEU A 108 -14.57 -7.75 12.25
N PHE A 109 -15.44 -6.76 11.98
CA PHE A 109 -16.70 -6.53 12.69
C PHE A 109 -17.90 -6.45 11.73
N PRO A 110 -18.16 -7.49 10.90
CA PRO A 110 -19.20 -7.44 9.87
C PRO A 110 -20.59 -7.20 10.45
N SER A 111 -20.93 -7.83 11.58
CA SER A 111 -22.23 -7.65 12.24
C SER A 111 -22.43 -6.21 12.74
N ALA A 112 -21.37 -5.55 13.20
CA ALA A 112 -21.45 -4.15 13.65
C ALA A 112 -21.66 -3.21 12.47
N VAL A 113 -21.00 -3.46 11.33
CA VAL A 113 -21.21 -2.69 10.10
C VAL A 113 -22.63 -2.89 9.57
N LEU A 114 -23.14 -4.12 9.53
CA LEU A 114 -24.52 -4.38 9.12
C LEU A 114 -25.54 -3.71 10.06
N ALA A 115 -25.32 -3.74 11.37
CA ALA A 115 -26.17 -3.04 12.33
C ALA A 115 -26.11 -1.51 12.17
N TRP A 116 -24.93 -0.95 11.89
CA TRP A 116 -24.76 0.47 11.57
C TRP A 116 -25.52 0.85 10.30
N ASN A 117 -25.41 0.03 9.26
CA ASN A 117 -26.05 0.22 7.97
C ASN A 117 -27.56 -0.03 7.98
N GLY A 118 -28.10 -0.62 9.05
CA GLY A 118 -29.55 -0.81 9.21
C GLY A 118 -30.33 0.50 9.26
N GLU A 119 -29.68 1.62 9.57
CA GLU A 119 -30.23 2.97 9.45
C GLU A 119 -29.79 3.61 8.11
N PRO A 120 -30.70 3.93 7.18
CA PRO A 120 -30.34 4.42 5.84
C PRO A 120 -29.43 5.66 5.84
N VAL A 121 -29.64 6.59 6.78
CA VAL A 121 -28.80 7.79 6.89
C VAL A 121 -27.36 7.43 7.23
N ARG A 122 -27.15 6.47 8.14
CA ARG A 122 -25.82 6.02 8.57
C ARG A 122 -25.08 5.28 7.46
N LEU A 123 -25.79 4.46 6.70
CA LEU A 123 -25.28 3.80 5.49
C LEU A 123 -24.81 4.82 4.46
N ILE A 124 -25.64 5.81 4.14
CA ILE A 124 -25.29 6.86 3.16
C ILE A 124 -24.06 7.65 3.63
N ILE A 125 -24.01 8.04 4.90
CA ILE A 125 -22.85 8.74 5.46
C ILE A 125 -21.57 7.90 5.26
N LEU A 126 -21.63 6.60 5.55
CA LEU A 126 -20.49 5.69 5.39
C LEU A 126 -20.06 5.60 3.93
N GLU A 127 -20.98 5.30 3.00
CA GLU A 127 -20.70 5.16 1.57
C GLU A 127 -20.14 6.44 0.95
N VAL A 128 -20.77 7.59 1.23
CA VAL A 128 -20.32 8.90 0.72
C VAL A 128 -18.96 9.27 1.28
N THR A 129 -18.72 9.03 2.58
CA THR A 129 -17.41 9.29 3.20
C THR A 129 -16.33 8.44 2.54
N ALA A 130 -16.57 7.13 2.37
CA ALA A 130 -15.63 6.24 1.69
C ALA A 130 -15.36 6.69 0.25
N PHE A 131 -16.39 7.10 -0.50
CA PHE A 131 -16.24 7.59 -1.87
C PHE A 131 -15.41 8.87 -1.96
N ILE A 132 -15.64 9.84 -1.07
CA ILE A 132 -14.84 11.09 -0.99
C ILE A 132 -13.37 10.78 -0.72
N PHE A 133 -13.08 9.86 0.22
CA PHE A 133 -11.70 9.48 0.51
C PHE A 133 -11.06 8.66 -0.63
N GLY A 134 -11.84 7.90 -1.40
CA GLY A 134 -11.38 7.29 -2.66
C GLY A 134 -10.99 8.32 -3.72
N LEU A 135 -11.80 9.37 -3.90
CA LEU A 135 -11.46 10.48 -4.81
C LEU A 135 -10.23 11.25 -4.32
N SER A 136 -10.12 11.48 -3.01
CA SER A 136 -8.95 12.08 -2.38
C SER A 136 -7.68 11.26 -2.64
N ALA A 137 -7.76 9.92 -2.48
CA ALA A 137 -6.66 9.01 -2.79
C ALA A 137 -6.25 9.08 -4.27
N LEU A 138 -7.22 9.07 -5.20
CA LEU A 138 -6.94 9.16 -6.63
C LEU A 138 -6.28 10.50 -6.99
N LEU A 139 -6.83 11.61 -6.49
CA LEU A 139 -6.28 12.95 -6.73
C LEU A 139 -4.85 13.05 -6.22
N GLY A 140 -4.59 12.60 -4.99
CA GLY A 140 -3.26 12.58 -4.40
C GLY A 140 -2.28 11.75 -5.23
N LEU A 141 -2.70 10.57 -5.70
CA LEU A 141 -1.88 9.71 -6.56
C LEU A 141 -1.53 10.39 -7.89
N VAL A 142 -2.50 11.02 -8.56
CA VAL A 142 -2.27 11.76 -9.82
C VAL A 142 -1.27 12.90 -9.61
N LEU A 143 -1.39 13.64 -8.50
CA LEU A 143 -0.45 14.71 -8.17
C LEU A 143 0.96 14.17 -7.88
N LEU A 144 1.08 13.04 -7.19
CA LEU A 144 2.37 12.38 -6.93
C LEU A 144 3.05 11.88 -8.20
N ILE A 145 2.28 11.29 -9.13
CA ILE A 145 2.77 10.87 -10.44
C ILE A 145 3.24 12.09 -11.24
N ARG A 146 2.39 13.13 -11.33
CA ARG A 146 2.74 14.38 -12.03
C ARG A 146 4.01 15.01 -11.49
N ARG A 147 4.15 15.10 -10.16
CA ARG A 147 5.34 15.60 -9.48
C ARG A 147 6.57 14.78 -9.89
N ARG A 148 6.48 13.46 -9.84
CA ARG A 148 7.59 12.57 -10.18
C ARG A 148 8.04 12.73 -11.63
N MET A 149 7.10 12.91 -12.56
CA MET A 149 7.42 13.05 -13.99
C MET A 149 7.96 14.43 -14.37
N ARG A 150 7.67 15.47 -13.59
CA ARG A 150 8.05 16.86 -13.92
C ARG A 150 9.26 17.38 -13.16
N SER A 151 9.62 16.78 -12.03
CA SER A 151 10.79 17.19 -11.26
C SER A 151 12.03 16.44 -11.70
N SER A 152 12.99 17.16 -12.31
CA SER A 152 14.28 16.61 -12.72
C SER A 152 15.02 15.93 -11.58
N MET A 153 14.99 16.52 -10.37
CA MET A 153 15.62 15.94 -9.18
C MET A 153 14.97 14.63 -8.74
N VAL A 154 13.63 14.54 -8.76
CA VAL A 154 12.91 13.32 -8.35
C VAL A 154 13.07 12.21 -9.40
N LEU A 155 13.18 12.56 -10.68
CA LEU A 155 13.43 11.59 -11.76
C LEU A 155 14.75 10.84 -11.58
N VAL A 156 15.81 11.50 -11.10
CA VAL A 156 17.12 10.85 -10.89
C VAL A 156 17.04 9.68 -9.89
N VAL A 157 16.17 9.78 -8.89
CA VAL A 157 15.98 8.73 -7.85
C VAL A 157 14.77 7.83 -8.11
N THR A 158 14.15 7.95 -9.29
CA THR A 158 13.02 7.11 -9.69
C THR A 158 13.51 5.78 -10.25
N ASN A 159 12.72 4.73 -10.07
CA ASN A 159 13.00 3.40 -10.61
C ASN A 159 11.74 2.75 -11.21
N LYS A 160 11.90 1.62 -11.90
CA LYS A 160 10.79 0.89 -12.54
C LYS A 160 9.74 0.37 -11.56
N MET A 161 10.14 0.04 -10.32
CA MET A 161 9.20 -0.43 -9.30
C MET A 161 8.28 0.69 -8.80
N ASP A 162 8.74 1.95 -8.81
CA ASP A 162 7.85 3.10 -8.55
C ASP A 162 6.75 3.20 -9.62
N MET A 163 7.08 2.92 -10.89
CA MET A 163 6.10 2.93 -11.98
C MET A 163 5.08 1.79 -11.82
N LEU A 164 5.56 0.59 -11.49
CA LEU A 164 4.69 -0.56 -11.20
C LEU A 164 3.73 -0.24 -10.05
N VAL A 165 4.23 0.34 -8.96
CA VAL A 165 3.41 0.77 -7.81
C VAL A 165 2.34 1.76 -8.25
N TYR A 166 2.68 2.76 -9.06
CA TYR A 166 1.69 3.72 -9.56
C TYR A 166 0.63 3.08 -10.45
N THR A 167 1.04 2.21 -11.37
CA THR A 167 0.09 1.45 -12.21
C THR A 167 -0.84 0.59 -11.36
N THR A 168 -0.30 -0.17 -10.39
CA THR A 168 -1.12 -1.01 -9.51
C THR A 168 -2.09 -0.20 -8.67
N LEU A 169 -1.66 0.92 -8.09
CA LEU A 169 -2.54 1.79 -7.29
C LEU A 169 -3.62 2.45 -8.14
N ILE A 170 -3.32 2.84 -9.39
CA ILE A 170 -4.33 3.34 -10.32
C ILE A 170 -5.39 2.26 -10.55
N VAL A 171 -5.00 1.03 -10.88
CA VAL A 171 -5.94 -0.08 -11.09
C VAL A 171 -6.79 -0.32 -9.83
N GLN A 172 -6.19 -0.37 -8.64
CA GLN A 172 -6.90 -0.58 -7.39
C GLN A 172 -7.90 0.53 -7.08
N ILE A 173 -7.49 1.80 -7.18
CA ILE A 173 -8.32 2.93 -6.79
C ILE A 173 -9.43 3.16 -7.82
N VAL A 174 -9.12 3.04 -9.12
CA VAL A 174 -10.14 3.19 -10.18
C VAL A 174 -11.16 2.07 -10.14
N SER A 175 -10.72 0.81 -9.97
CA SER A 175 -11.67 -0.30 -9.78
C SER A 175 -12.52 -0.10 -8.53
N GLY A 176 -11.93 0.34 -7.41
CA GLY A 176 -12.65 0.57 -6.15
C GLY A 176 -13.67 1.71 -6.22
N LEU A 177 -13.31 2.82 -6.87
CA LEU A 177 -14.25 3.91 -7.15
C LEU A 177 -15.36 3.48 -8.10
N GLY A 178 -15.04 2.65 -9.08
CA GLY A 178 -16.02 2.05 -9.97
C GLY A 178 -17.00 1.14 -9.21
N VAL A 179 -16.50 0.26 -8.34
CA VAL A 179 -17.32 -0.56 -7.44
C VAL A 179 -18.23 0.32 -6.59
N ALA A 180 -17.70 1.35 -5.94
CA ALA A 180 -18.50 2.24 -5.09
C ALA A 180 -19.59 3.00 -5.88
N TYR A 181 -19.36 3.29 -7.15
CA TYR A 181 -20.31 4.01 -8.01
C TYR A 181 -21.38 3.10 -8.63
N PHE A 182 -20.97 1.95 -9.20
CA PHE A 182 -21.86 1.04 -9.92
C PHE A 182 -22.50 -0.02 -9.03
N GLU A 183 -21.77 -0.53 -8.03
CA GLU A 183 -22.17 -1.63 -7.15
C GLU A 183 -22.52 -1.09 -5.75
N ARG A 184 -23.52 -0.20 -5.71
CA ARG A 184 -23.95 0.55 -4.52
C ARG A 184 -24.12 -0.33 -3.29
N TRP A 185 -23.99 0.31 -2.13
CA TRP A 185 -24.09 -0.34 -0.81
C TRP A 185 -22.94 -1.32 -0.54
N GLY A 186 -21.75 -0.90 -0.99
CA GLY A 186 -20.45 -1.55 -0.84
C GLY A 186 -20.24 -2.16 0.53
N SER A 187 -20.42 -1.34 1.57
CA SER A 187 -20.20 -1.72 2.96
C SER A 187 -21.11 -2.84 3.45
N SER A 188 -22.35 -2.90 2.97
CA SER A 188 -23.31 -3.93 3.37
C SER A 188 -22.99 -5.28 2.72
N TRP A 189 -22.82 -5.33 1.39
CA TRP A 189 -22.48 -6.59 0.72
C TRP A 189 -21.03 -7.02 0.99
N PHE A 190 -20.11 -6.10 1.28
CA PHE A 190 -18.77 -6.45 1.76
C PHE A 190 -18.85 -7.23 3.08
N ALA A 191 -19.62 -6.74 4.05
CA ALA A 191 -19.80 -7.39 5.34
C ALA A 191 -20.58 -8.72 5.20
N GLY A 192 -21.62 -8.75 4.36
CA GLY A 192 -22.51 -9.91 4.20
C GLY A 192 -21.98 -11.01 3.27
N VAL A 193 -21.17 -10.67 2.26
CA VAL A 193 -20.79 -11.60 1.18
C VAL A 193 -19.27 -11.74 1.06
N LEU A 194 -18.53 -10.63 0.99
CA LEU A 194 -17.08 -10.70 0.80
C LEU A 194 -16.36 -11.18 2.07
N THR A 195 -16.85 -10.80 3.25
CA THR A 195 -16.26 -11.21 4.53
C THR A 195 -16.32 -12.73 4.75
N PRO A 196 -17.45 -13.43 4.51
CA PRO A 196 -17.48 -14.89 4.46
C PRO A 196 -16.45 -15.51 3.51
N TYR A 197 -16.33 -15.01 2.28
CA TYR A 197 -15.30 -15.46 1.33
C TYR A 197 -13.89 -15.30 1.92
N LEU A 198 -13.55 -14.12 2.42
CA LEU A 198 -12.22 -13.86 3.02
C LEU A 198 -11.96 -14.78 4.21
N ARG A 199 -12.96 -15.01 5.08
CA ARG A 199 -12.85 -15.96 6.20
C ARG A 199 -12.63 -17.39 5.73
N SER A 200 -13.25 -17.81 4.63
CA SER A 200 -13.06 -19.13 4.04
C SER A 200 -11.62 -19.38 3.59
N LEU A 201 -10.93 -18.33 3.10
CA LEU A 201 -9.49 -18.38 2.78
C LEU A 201 -8.66 -18.63 4.04
N PHE A 202 -8.94 -17.92 5.14
CA PHE A 202 -8.23 -18.13 6.41
C PHE A 202 -8.55 -19.48 7.07
N ALA A 203 -9.73 -20.04 6.79
CA ALA A 203 -10.13 -21.38 7.21
C ALA A 203 -9.51 -22.50 6.34
N LEU A 204 -8.72 -22.14 5.31
CA LEU A 204 -8.12 -23.08 4.35
C LEU A 204 -9.16 -23.93 3.58
N SER A 205 -10.39 -23.43 3.48
CA SER A 205 -11.51 -24.05 2.78
C SER A 205 -12.17 -23.01 1.87
N PRO A 206 -11.48 -22.59 0.79
CA PRO A 206 -11.87 -21.43 -0.02
C PRO A 206 -13.23 -21.66 -0.70
N ASP A 207 -14.22 -20.85 -0.37
CA ASP A 207 -15.52 -20.81 -1.05
C ASP A 207 -15.60 -19.58 -1.94
N ILE A 208 -15.35 -19.79 -3.24
CA ILE A 208 -15.33 -18.73 -4.25
C ILE A 208 -16.70 -18.48 -4.88
N THR A 209 -17.74 -19.24 -4.49
CA THR A 209 -19.03 -19.27 -5.20
C THR A 209 -19.62 -17.87 -5.33
N ALA A 210 -19.69 -17.14 -4.21
CA ALA A 210 -20.24 -15.79 -4.20
C ALA A 210 -19.39 -14.79 -5.00
N VAL A 211 -18.06 -14.85 -4.88
CA VAL A 211 -17.15 -13.92 -5.59
C VAL A 211 -17.14 -14.20 -7.10
N SER A 212 -17.23 -15.47 -7.51
CA SER A 212 -17.26 -15.85 -8.93
C SER A 212 -18.51 -15.35 -9.66
N ALA A 213 -19.60 -15.12 -8.93
CA ALA A 213 -20.85 -14.56 -9.44
C ALA A 213 -20.92 -13.03 -9.37
N MET A 214 -19.96 -12.36 -8.73
CA MET A 214 -19.95 -10.90 -8.65
C MET A 214 -19.56 -10.27 -9.99
N PRO A 215 -20.03 -9.03 -10.24
CA PRO A 215 -19.56 -8.21 -11.36
C PRO A 215 -18.05 -8.17 -11.46
N TRP A 216 -17.54 -8.20 -12.70
CA TRP A 216 -16.11 -8.25 -13.00
C TRP A 216 -15.30 -7.14 -12.31
N MET A 217 -15.92 -5.98 -12.06
CA MET A 217 -15.25 -4.85 -11.44
C MET A 217 -14.89 -5.13 -9.97
N ILE A 218 -15.77 -5.81 -9.23
CA ILE A 218 -15.50 -6.27 -7.86
C ILE A 218 -14.39 -7.33 -7.88
N GLN A 219 -14.49 -8.28 -8.82
CA GLN A 219 -13.49 -9.33 -9.01
C GLN A 219 -12.09 -8.78 -9.32
N ILE A 220 -11.99 -7.77 -10.20
CA ILE A 220 -10.73 -7.08 -10.48
C ILE A 220 -10.22 -6.35 -9.24
N HIS A 221 -11.09 -5.67 -8.49
CA HIS A 221 -10.70 -4.98 -7.26
C HIS A 221 -10.13 -5.92 -6.20
N ILE A 222 -10.73 -7.12 -6.04
CA ILE A 222 -10.26 -8.17 -5.14
C ILE A 222 -8.91 -8.70 -5.62
N PHE A 223 -8.80 -9.03 -6.91
CA PHE A 223 -7.55 -9.52 -7.50
C PHE A 223 -6.41 -8.51 -7.34
N SER A 224 -6.64 -7.24 -7.66
CA SER A 224 -5.62 -6.20 -7.51
C SER A 224 -5.25 -5.93 -6.05
N ALA A 225 -6.17 -6.15 -5.09
CA ALA A 225 -5.85 -6.08 -3.67
C ALA A 225 -4.84 -7.17 -3.25
N PHE A 226 -5.05 -8.42 -3.68
CA PHE A 226 -4.08 -9.49 -3.46
C PHE A 226 -2.78 -9.27 -4.23
N PHE A 227 -2.84 -8.69 -5.44
CA PHE A 227 -1.64 -8.33 -6.18
C PHE A 227 -0.82 -7.25 -5.43
N ILE A 228 -1.47 -6.26 -4.82
CA ILE A 228 -0.79 -5.30 -3.92
C ILE A 228 -0.05 -6.06 -2.82
N ILE A 229 -0.71 -7.01 -2.16
CA ILE A 229 -0.10 -7.81 -1.09
C ILE A 229 1.16 -8.53 -1.60
N ALA A 230 1.07 -9.19 -2.75
CA ALA A 230 2.18 -9.94 -3.36
C ALA A 230 3.40 -9.06 -3.67
N ILE A 231 3.21 -7.79 -4.08
CA ILE A 231 4.32 -6.90 -4.46
C ILE A 231 4.91 -6.11 -3.28
N ILE A 232 4.32 -6.15 -2.09
CA ILE A 232 4.84 -5.47 -0.88
C ILE A 232 6.34 -5.72 -0.66
N PRO A 233 6.83 -6.97 -0.61
CA PRO A 233 8.23 -7.23 -0.27
C PRO A 233 9.22 -6.71 -1.31
N PHE A 234 8.79 -6.41 -2.54
CA PHE A 234 9.67 -5.97 -3.62
C PHE A 234 9.58 -4.46 -3.90
N THR A 235 8.65 -3.77 -3.26
CA THR A 235 8.36 -2.36 -3.55
C THR A 235 8.62 -1.47 -2.34
N ARG A 236 8.39 -0.17 -2.50
CA ARG A 236 8.38 0.77 -1.39
C ARG A 236 7.27 0.51 -0.38
N PHE A 237 6.24 -0.28 -0.69
CA PHE A 237 5.15 -0.56 0.24
C PHE A 237 5.64 -1.16 1.56
N MET A 238 6.74 -1.90 1.57
CA MET A 238 7.36 -2.44 2.79
C MET A 238 7.44 -1.43 3.96
N HIS A 239 7.52 -0.11 3.68
CA HIS A 239 7.50 0.92 4.73
C HIS A 239 6.27 0.90 5.64
N PHE A 240 5.10 0.43 5.17
CA PHE A 240 3.90 0.40 6.02
C PHE A 240 4.03 -0.62 7.17
N LEU A 241 4.85 -1.67 6.99
CA LEU A 241 5.10 -2.70 8.01
C LEU A 241 5.97 -2.20 9.16
N VAL A 242 6.66 -1.07 8.98
CA VAL A 242 7.55 -0.45 9.97
C VAL A 242 6.99 0.90 10.44
N ALA A 243 5.66 1.01 10.49
CA ALA A 243 5.00 2.17 11.08
C ALA A 243 5.47 2.36 12.53
N PRO A 244 5.91 3.57 12.93
CA PRO A 244 6.53 3.81 14.24
C PRO A 244 5.47 3.96 15.35
N ILE A 245 4.64 2.93 15.54
CA ILE A 245 3.57 2.92 16.54
C ILE A 245 4.16 2.91 17.97
N ASP A 246 5.33 2.29 18.14
CA ASP A 246 6.09 2.28 19.39
C ASP A 246 6.49 3.68 19.86
N TYR A 247 6.64 4.64 18.94
CA TYR A 247 7.01 6.01 19.24
C TYR A 247 6.01 6.73 20.16
N LEU A 248 4.74 6.31 20.17
CA LEU A 248 3.71 6.89 21.02
C LEU A 248 3.99 6.72 22.53
N TRP A 249 4.75 5.70 22.91
CA TRP A 249 5.09 5.41 24.32
C TRP A 249 6.60 5.33 24.58
N ARG A 250 7.43 5.59 23.56
CA ARG A 250 8.89 5.52 23.67
C ARG A 250 9.45 6.77 24.33
N GLY A 251 10.36 6.60 25.29
CA GLY A 251 11.08 7.73 25.89
C GLY A 251 11.89 8.51 24.85
N TYR A 252 11.99 9.84 25.04
CA TYR A 252 12.71 10.73 24.12
C TYR A 252 14.19 10.35 23.94
N GLN A 253 14.86 9.97 25.03
CA GLN A 253 16.25 9.57 25.00
C GLN A 253 16.37 8.06 25.01
N LEU A 254 16.93 7.51 23.93
CA LEU A 254 17.31 6.10 23.86
C LEU A 254 18.79 5.96 24.16
N VAL A 255 19.11 5.32 25.29
CA VAL A 255 20.49 5.01 25.67
C VAL A 255 20.76 3.54 25.36
N LEU A 256 21.55 3.31 24.32
CA LEU A 256 22.08 2.00 23.96
C LEU A 256 23.40 1.80 24.71
N TRP A 257 23.40 0.89 25.67
CA TRP A 257 24.57 0.56 26.47
C TRP A 257 25.37 -0.54 25.77
N ASN A 258 26.66 -0.31 25.52
CA ASN A 258 27.57 -1.36 25.03
C ASN A 258 28.12 -2.23 26.18
N TRP A 259 27.62 -2.05 27.41
CA TRP A 259 28.02 -2.75 28.63
C TRP A 259 26.83 -2.96 29.57
N SER A 260 27.06 -3.71 30.66
CA SER A 260 26.03 -3.99 31.66
C SER A 260 25.48 -2.72 32.33
N ARG A 261 24.15 -2.54 32.30
CA ARG A 261 23.48 -1.36 32.89
C ARG A 261 23.71 -1.21 34.40
N THR A 262 24.06 -2.30 35.08
CA THR A 262 24.33 -2.33 36.52
C THR A 262 25.81 -2.10 36.87
N SER A 263 26.73 -2.10 35.90
CA SER A 263 28.13 -1.77 36.19
C SER A 263 28.31 -0.25 36.24
N ILE A 264 28.09 0.33 37.42
CA ILE A 264 28.44 1.73 37.70
C ILE A 264 29.95 1.88 37.51
N ARG A 265 30.36 2.78 36.61
CA ARG A 265 31.78 3.14 36.49
C ARG A 265 32.19 3.94 37.72
N THR A 266 32.88 3.31 38.66
CA THR A 266 33.76 4.03 39.60
C THR A 266 35.01 4.44 38.84
N SER A 267 34.92 5.53 38.08
CA SER A 267 36.09 6.15 37.47
C SER A 267 36.87 6.90 38.54
N ASN A 268 37.86 6.27 39.16
CA ASN A 268 38.80 6.96 40.05
C ASN A 268 39.80 7.84 39.27
N ALA A 269 39.82 7.75 37.94
CA ALA A 269 40.62 8.58 37.06
C ALA A 269 39.87 9.87 36.70
N HIS A 270 39.80 10.80 37.65
CA HIS A 270 39.43 12.17 37.34
C HIS A 270 40.65 12.87 36.72
N PHE A 271 40.68 13.02 35.40
CA PHE A 271 41.56 14.03 34.82
C PHE A 271 40.97 15.39 35.16
N PHE A 272 41.64 16.16 36.03
CA PHE A 272 41.31 17.56 36.24
C PHE A 272 41.42 18.28 34.90
N GLY A 273 40.27 18.64 34.33
CA GLY A 273 40.23 19.46 33.12
C GLY A 273 41.00 20.76 33.36
N LYS A 274 41.87 21.13 32.41
CA LYS A 274 42.54 22.43 32.44
C LYS A 274 41.46 23.51 32.32
N LYS A 275 41.35 24.41 33.30
CA LYS A 275 40.40 25.55 33.26
C LYS A 275 40.51 26.23 31.88
N PRO A 276 39.38 26.49 31.19
CA PRO A 276 39.42 27.30 29.97
C PRO A 276 40.01 28.66 30.32
N LYS A 277 41.16 28.99 29.74
CA LYS A 277 41.72 30.34 29.75
C LYS A 277 40.96 31.14 28.69
N ASN A 278 39.77 31.62 29.04
CA ASN A 278 39.19 32.72 28.30
C ASN A 278 39.72 34.00 28.96
N SER A 279 40.72 34.60 28.30
CA SER A 279 41.12 35.99 28.47
C SER A 279 40.15 36.90 27.71
#